data_AF-A0A3D1MDT9-F1
#
_entry.id   AF-A0A3D1MDT9-F1
#
_cell.length_a   1.000
_cell.length_b   1.000
_cell.length_c   1.000
_cell.angle_alpha   90.00
_cell.angle_beta   90.00
_cell.angle_gamma   90.00
#
_symmetry.space_group_name_H-M   'P 1'
#
loop_
_entity.id
_entity.type
_entity.pdbx_description
1 polymer ?
#
loop_
_entity_poly.entity_id
_entity_poly.type
_entity_poly.pdbx_seq_one_letter_code
_entity_poly.pdbx_strand_id
1 'polypeptide(L)'
;MGIARKVYDRIGGMNALRHGQDMDYSAPIYEAGFTVGLISEAFVFHKRRTNLWKFFKQIFNWGVARINLQRLHPTLLKPIHALPALVVMSYVLAVILGLSIVSLRPLLWCTLIGHGGICALAFKQASIKYRRLDVGLLAIGTLNIQVFAYGMGFLYAVMQRMIGRKEAHGFVKHYYSKNNTISR
;
A
#
# COMPACT_ATOMS: atom_id res chain seq x y z
N MET A 1 -14.21 -2.22 -13.37
CA MET A 1 -14.97 -0.99 -13.13
C MET A 1 -15.86 -0.76 -14.34
N GLY A 2 -17.16 -0.57 -14.14
CA GLY A 2 -18.08 -0.13 -15.20
C GLY A 2 -18.37 1.35 -15.04
N ILE A 3 -18.58 2.07 -16.13
CA ILE A 3 -18.97 3.48 -16.13
C ILE A 3 -20.11 3.70 -17.12
N ALA A 4 -21.03 4.60 -16.79
CA ALA A 4 -22.03 5.05 -17.75
C ALA A 4 -21.38 5.93 -18.82
N ARG A 5 -21.86 5.86 -20.06
CA ARG A 5 -21.35 6.67 -21.17
C ARG A 5 -21.33 8.17 -20.85
N LYS A 6 -22.39 8.69 -20.22
CA LYS A 6 -22.46 10.10 -19.78
C LYS A 6 -21.35 10.54 -18.83
N VAL A 7 -20.80 9.62 -18.03
CA VAL A 7 -19.67 9.90 -17.14
C VAL A 7 -18.42 10.05 -18.00
N TYR A 8 -18.17 9.09 -18.90
CA TYR A 8 -17.05 9.14 -19.83
C TYR A 8 -17.06 10.41 -20.69
N ASP A 9 -18.22 10.77 -21.25
CA ASP A 9 -18.35 11.97 -22.09
C ASP A 9 -18.07 13.27 -21.29
N ARG A 10 -18.27 13.24 -19.97
CA ARG A 10 -18.05 14.39 -19.08
C ARG A 10 -16.63 14.51 -18.56
N ILE A 11 -16.01 13.40 -18.14
CA ILE A 11 -14.72 13.40 -17.44
C ILE A 11 -13.57 12.77 -18.24
N GLY A 12 -13.87 12.14 -19.38
CA GLY A 12 -12.89 11.42 -20.19
C GLY A 12 -12.53 10.03 -19.67
N GLY A 13 -11.39 9.52 -20.13
CA GLY A 13 -10.85 8.20 -19.77
C GLY A 13 -9.78 8.23 -18.67
N MET A 14 -9.31 7.05 -18.28
CA MET A 14 -8.21 6.91 -17.31
C MET A 14 -6.89 7.43 -17.89
N ASN A 15 -6.08 8.08 -17.06
CA ASN A 15 -4.74 8.54 -17.44
C ASN A 15 -3.70 7.40 -17.42
N ALA A 16 -2.44 7.71 -17.74
CA ALA A 16 -1.34 6.74 -17.74
C ALA A 16 -0.79 6.42 -16.33
N LEU A 17 -1.43 6.88 -15.26
CA LEU A 17 -0.96 6.63 -13.90
C LEU A 17 -0.99 5.12 -13.63
N ARG A 18 0.18 4.54 -13.34
CA ARG A 18 0.32 3.09 -13.29
C ARG A 18 -0.17 2.44 -11.99
N HIS A 19 -0.10 3.17 -10.88
CA HIS A 19 -0.55 2.70 -9.57
C HIS A 19 -1.47 3.76 -8.98
N GLY A 20 -2.68 3.37 -8.59
CA GLY A 20 -3.70 4.31 -8.11
C GLY A 20 -4.59 4.91 -9.21
N GLN A 21 -4.54 4.35 -10.43
CA GLN A 21 -5.32 4.80 -11.59
C GLN A 21 -6.83 4.79 -11.32
N ASP A 22 -7.27 3.81 -10.55
CA ASP A 22 -8.64 3.67 -10.08
C ASP A 22 -9.05 4.81 -9.14
N MET A 23 -8.17 5.17 -8.20
CA MET A 23 -8.40 6.28 -7.28
C MET A 23 -8.36 7.63 -7.99
N ASP A 24 -7.40 7.82 -8.88
CA ASP A 24 -7.27 8.99 -9.74
C ASP A 24 -8.50 9.18 -10.61
N TYR A 25 -8.98 8.12 -11.27
CA TYR A 25 -10.17 8.19 -12.10
C TYR A 25 -11.47 8.36 -11.29
N SER A 26 -11.51 7.85 -10.06
CA SER A 26 -12.69 7.99 -9.20
C SER A 26 -12.86 9.40 -8.66
N ALA A 27 -11.78 10.15 -8.42
CA ALA A 27 -11.86 11.49 -7.82
C ALA A 27 -12.66 12.49 -8.69
N PRO A 28 -12.39 12.64 -10.00
CA PRO A 28 -13.20 13.48 -10.90
C PRO A 28 -14.67 13.04 -11.00
N ILE A 29 -14.96 11.73 -10.84
CA ILE A 29 -16.35 11.24 -10.83
C ILE A 29 -17.11 11.85 -9.65
N TYR A 30 -16.51 11.82 -8.45
CA TYR A 30 -17.10 12.44 -7.26
C TYR A 30 -17.17 13.97 -7.38
N GLU A 31 -16.12 14.61 -7.87
CA GLU A 31 -16.05 16.07 -8.05
C GLU A 31 -17.10 16.57 -9.07
N ALA A 32 -17.42 15.77 -10.10
CA ALA A 32 -18.47 16.06 -11.07
C ALA A 32 -19.90 15.79 -10.54
N GLY A 33 -20.05 15.41 -9.27
CA GLY A 33 -21.34 15.18 -8.62
C GLY A 33 -22.02 13.87 -9.02
N PHE A 34 -21.30 12.95 -9.66
CA PHE A 34 -21.84 11.63 -9.95
C PHE A 34 -21.83 10.73 -8.71
N THR A 35 -22.78 9.81 -8.68
CA THR A 35 -22.86 8.78 -7.64
C THR A 35 -22.02 7.57 -8.04
N VAL A 36 -21.31 7.01 -7.05
CA VAL A 36 -20.56 5.76 -7.19
C VAL A 36 -21.22 4.72 -6.29
N GLY A 37 -21.48 3.54 -6.85
CA GLY A 37 -22.09 2.42 -6.14
C GLY A 37 -21.27 1.15 -6.26
N LEU A 38 -21.38 0.29 -5.25
CA LEU A 38 -20.85 -1.07 -5.27
C LEU A 38 -21.97 -2.02 -5.69
N ILE A 39 -21.77 -2.78 -6.77
CA ILE A 39 -22.66 -3.90 -7.15
C ILE A 39 -22.10 -5.15 -6.49
N SER A 40 -22.72 -5.59 -5.40
CA SER A 40 -22.15 -6.62 -4.53
C SER A 40 -22.19 -8.03 -5.14
N GLU A 41 -23.12 -8.23 -6.08
CA GLU A 41 -23.41 -9.48 -6.77
C GLU A 41 -22.49 -9.69 -8.00
N ALA A 42 -21.81 -8.62 -8.45
CA ALA A 42 -20.90 -8.70 -9.59
C ALA A 42 -19.55 -9.28 -9.17
N PHE A 43 -19.29 -10.54 -9.54
CA PHE A 43 -18.01 -11.20 -9.28
C PHE A 43 -17.14 -11.28 -10.54
N VAL A 44 -15.84 -11.16 -10.32
CA VAL A 44 -14.81 -11.23 -11.37
C VAL A 44 -13.66 -12.10 -10.91
N PHE A 45 -13.35 -13.14 -11.69
CA PHE A 45 -12.27 -14.05 -11.36
C PHE A 45 -10.91 -13.42 -11.68
N HIS A 46 -10.07 -13.32 -10.66
CA HIS A 46 -8.71 -12.81 -10.79
C HIS A 46 -7.71 -13.90 -10.44
N LYS A 47 -6.61 -13.95 -11.18
CA LYS A 47 -5.47 -14.78 -10.82
C LYS A 47 -4.85 -14.28 -9.52
N ARG A 48 -4.75 -15.17 -8.52
CA ARG A 48 -4.09 -14.86 -7.25
C ARG A 48 -2.58 -14.73 -7.46
N ARG A 49 -1.98 -13.75 -6.80
CA ARG A 49 -0.52 -13.59 -6.74
C ARG A 49 0.00 -14.50 -5.62
N THR A 50 0.93 -15.38 -5.94
CA THR A 50 1.45 -16.41 -5.01
C THR A 50 2.87 -16.13 -4.51
N ASN A 51 3.49 -15.04 -4.95
CA ASN A 51 4.90 -14.74 -4.66
C ASN A 51 5.01 -13.52 -3.73
N LEU A 52 5.63 -13.72 -2.57
CA LEU A 52 5.80 -12.69 -1.54
C LEU A 52 6.66 -11.51 -1.98
N TRP A 53 7.66 -11.73 -2.84
CA TRP A 53 8.50 -10.65 -3.36
C TRP A 53 7.73 -9.74 -4.33
N LYS A 54 6.90 -10.32 -5.19
CA LYS A 54 5.97 -9.53 -6.03
C LYS A 54 4.99 -8.75 -5.16
N PHE A 55 4.45 -9.40 -4.12
CA PHE A 55 3.57 -8.75 -3.17
C PHE A 55 4.24 -7.57 -2.46
N PHE A 56 5.47 -7.74 -1.94
CA PHE A 56 6.24 -6.65 -1.35
C PHE A 56 6.37 -5.44 -2.27
N LYS A 57 6.83 -5.66 -3.52
CA LYS A 57 6.97 -4.58 -4.49
C LYS A 57 5.63 -3.89 -4.81
N GLN A 58 4.52 -4.64 -4.75
CA GLN A 58 3.18 -4.09 -4.95
C GLN A 58 2.85 -3.08 -3.85
N ILE A 59 2.95 -3.54 -2.62
CA ILE A 59 2.57 -2.78 -1.43
C ILE A 59 3.48 -1.56 -1.30
N PHE A 60 4.78 -1.71 -1.58
CA PHE A 60 5.72 -0.59 -1.66
C PHE A 60 5.27 0.46 -2.69
N ASN A 61 4.93 0.03 -3.91
CA ASN A 61 4.46 0.94 -4.94
C ASN A 61 3.13 1.61 -4.59
N TRP A 62 2.26 0.96 -3.80
CA TRP A 62 1.06 1.60 -3.26
C TRP A 62 1.39 2.72 -2.27
N GLY A 63 2.41 2.54 -1.42
CA GLY A 63 2.94 3.61 -0.57
C GLY A 63 3.46 4.80 -1.39
N VAL A 64 4.20 4.52 -2.47
CA VAL A 64 4.69 5.56 -3.40
C VAL A 64 3.54 6.28 -4.10
N ALA A 65 2.57 5.52 -4.62
CA ALA A 65 1.43 6.05 -5.37
C ALA A 65 0.62 7.05 -4.55
N ARG A 66 0.52 6.86 -3.23
CA ARG A 66 -0.22 7.75 -2.34
C ARG A 66 0.32 9.18 -2.32
N ILE A 67 1.63 9.33 -2.36
CA ILE A 67 2.28 10.65 -2.45
C ILE A 67 2.08 11.28 -3.83
N ASN A 68 2.15 10.49 -4.90
CA ASN A 68 1.89 11.00 -6.25
C ASN A 68 0.42 11.43 -6.42
N LEU A 69 -0.53 10.61 -5.96
CA LEU A 69 -1.96 10.90 -6.00
C LEU A 69 -2.33 12.15 -5.20
N GLN A 70 -1.68 12.41 -4.07
CA GLN A 70 -1.89 13.62 -3.29
C GLN A 70 -1.65 14.91 -4.10
N ARG A 71 -0.76 14.87 -5.09
CA ARG A 71 -0.50 16.01 -5.95
C ARG A 71 -1.64 16.26 -6.95
N LEU A 72 -2.23 15.18 -7.46
CA LEU A 72 -3.33 15.23 -8.43
C LEU A 72 -4.65 15.56 -7.73
N HIS A 73 -4.88 14.95 -6.57
CA HIS A 73 -6.07 15.13 -5.74
C HIS A 73 -5.68 15.23 -4.25
N PRO A 74 -5.43 16.44 -3.74
CA PRO A 74 -4.99 16.66 -2.35
C PRO A 74 -5.94 16.06 -1.29
N THR A 75 -7.23 16.03 -1.59
CA THR A 75 -8.29 15.49 -0.72
C THR A 75 -8.20 13.97 -0.52
N LEU A 76 -7.51 13.24 -1.41
CA LEU A 76 -7.36 11.77 -1.30
C LEU A 76 -6.35 11.37 -0.23
N LEU A 77 -5.41 12.24 0.15
CA LEU A 77 -4.43 11.93 1.18
C LEU A 77 -4.95 12.30 2.57
N LYS A 78 -5.48 11.29 3.26
CA LYS A 78 -5.85 11.37 4.67
C LYS A 78 -4.64 11.09 5.60
N PRO A 79 -4.60 11.67 6.82
CA PRO A 79 -3.54 11.43 7.79
C PRO A 79 -3.31 9.95 8.13
N ILE A 80 -4.38 9.14 8.11
CA ILE A 80 -4.31 7.69 8.35
C ILE A 80 -3.34 6.98 7.39
N HIS A 81 -3.16 7.50 6.18
CA HIS A 81 -2.24 6.91 5.20
C HIS A 81 -0.77 7.05 5.59
N ALA A 82 -0.43 7.95 6.52
CA ALA A 82 0.93 8.10 7.05
C ALA A 82 1.22 7.13 8.21
N LEU A 83 0.21 6.47 8.80
CA LEU A 83 0.41 5.57 9.94
C LEU A 83 1.44 4.47 9.69
N PRO A 84 1.44 3.74 8.54
CA PRO A 84 2.45 2.71 8.33
C PRO A 84 3.86 3.28 8.23
N ALA A 85 4.02 4.49 7.70
CA ALA A 85 5.31 5.19 7.67
C ALA A 85 5.78 5.57 9.08
N LEU A 86 4.86 6.06 9.94
CA LEU A 86 5.14 6.33 11.35
C LEU A 86 5.56 5.07 12.11
N VAL A 87 4.90 3.93 11.85
CA VAL A 87 5.32 2.63 12.42
C VAL A 87 6.74 2.28 11.99
N VAL A 88 7.08 2.40 10.70
CA VAL A 88 8.45 2.13 10.24
C VAL A 88 9.46 3.05 10.95
N MET A 89 9.18 4.35 11.04
CA MET A 89 10.05 5.30 11.72
C MET A 89 10.18 5.01 13.22
N SER A 90 9.09 4.65 13.90
CA SER A 90 9.11 4.34 15.33
C SER A 90 9.93 3.08 15.61
N TYR A 91 9.88 2.07 14.72
CA TYR A 91 10.74 0.89 14.85
C TYR A 91 12.22 1.24 14.72
N VAL A 92 12.58 2.00 13.69
CA VAL A 92 13.96 2.43 13.48
C VAL A 92 14.46 3.22 14.69
N LEU A 93 13.64 4.15 15.19
CA LEU A 93 13.98 4.96 16.37
C LEU A 93 14.12 4.10 17.63
N ALA A 94 13.19 3.17 17.89
CA ALA A 94 13.23 2.28 19.04
C ALA A 94 14.49 1.39 19.05
N VAL A 95 14.90 0.89 17.88
CA VAL A 95 16.13 0.09 17.73
C VAL A 95 17.36 0.95 17.99
N ILE A 96 17.48 2.11 17.34
CA ILE A 96 18.64 3.00 17.51
C ILE A 96 18.78 3.43 18.97
N LEU A 97 17.71 4.00 19.55
CA LEU A 97 17.75 4.51 20.92
C LEU A 97 17.94 3.38 21.95
N GLY A 98 17.26 2.25 21.78
CA GLY A 98 17.36 1.14 22.73
C GLY A 98 18.72 0.45 22.73
N LEU A 99 19.41 0.42 21.59
CA LEU A 99 20.77 -0.13 21.51
C LEU A 99 21.82 0.87 21.97
N SER A 100 21.66 2.16 21.67
CA SER A 100 22.64 3.20 21.98
C SER A 100 22.55 3.73 23.42
N ILE A 101 21.35 3.73 24.03
CA ILE A 101 21.10 4.35 25.34
C ILE A 101 20.48 3.30 26.27
N VAL A 102 21.23 2.87 27.29
CA VAL A 102 20.82 1.78 28.20
C VAL A 102 19.48 2.07 28.87
N SER A 103 19.24 3.30 29.31
CA SER A 103 17.98 3.72 29.93
C SER A 103 16.78 3.66 29.00
N LEU A 104 16.97 3.64 27.67
CA LEU A 104 15.93 3.54 26.66
C LEU A 104 15.72 2.10 26.15
N ARG A 105 16.47 1.11 26.64
CA ARG A 105 16.22 -0.32 26.33
C ARG A 105 14.78 -0.78 26.58
N PRO A 106 14.05 -0.31 27.62
CA PRO A 106 12.66 -0.67 27.81
C PRO A 106 11.78 -0.32 26.60
N LEU A 107 12.05 0.79 25.90
CA LEU A 107 11.30 1.18 24.69
C LEU A 107 11.44 0.14 23.57
N LEU A 108 12.66 -0.37 23.36
CA LEU A 108 12.92 -1.43 22.39
C LEU A 108 12.16 -2.71 22.76
N TRP A 109 12.24 -3.13 24.02
CA TRP A 109 11.51 -4.31 24.49
C TRP A 109 10.00 -4.16 24.37
N CYS A 110 9.43 -3.01 24.76
CA CYS A 110 8.01 -2.71 24.57
C CYS A 110 7.60 -2.81 23.10
N THR A 111 8.43 -2.28 22.19
CA THR A 111 8.19 -2.34 20.75
C THR A 111 8.20 -3.79 20.24
N LEU A 112 9.20 -4.58 20.63
CA LEU A 112 9.34 -5.99 20.21
C LEU A 112 8.24 -6.88 20.79
N ILE A 113 7.89 -6.71 22.06
CA ILE A 113 6.81 -7.46 22.72
C ILE A 113 5.46 -7.11 22.10
N GLY A 114 5.19 -5.82 21.89
CA GLY A 114 3.98 -5.36 21.20
C GLY A 114 3.86 -5.94 19.79
N HIS A 115 4.97 -5.94 19.03
CA HIS A 115 5.02 -6.57 17.71
C HIS A 115 4.71 -8.07 17.77
N GLY A 116 5.37 -8.76 18.69
CA GLY A 116 5.21 -10.19 18.91
C GLY A 116 3.76 -10.53 19.23
N GLY A 117 3.10 -9.72 20.05
CA GLY A 117 1.68 -9.82 20.34
C GLY A 117 0.80 -9.72 19.09
N ILE A 118 1.04 -8.71 18.24
CA ILE A 118 0.30 -8.54 16.98
C ILE A 118 0.52 -9.76 16.06
N CYS A 119 1.76 -10.23 15.93
CA CYS A 119 2.09 -11.39 15.11
C CYS A 119 1.44 -12.68 15.65
N ALA A 120 1.45 -12.89 16.97
CA ALA A 120 0.80 -14.02 17.62
C ALA A 120 -0.73 -14.00 17.42
N LEU A 121 -1.35 -12.82 17.52
CA LEU A 121 -2.77 -12.65 17.25
C LEU A 121 -3.11 -12.96 15.79
N ALA A 122 -2.33 -12.42 14.84
CA ALA A 122 -2.52 -12.69 13.42
C ALA A 122 -2.36 -14.19 13.09
N PHE A 123 -1.32 -14.83 13.66
CA PHE A 123 -1.09 -16.26 13.54
C PHE A 123 -2.26 -17.08 14.08
N LYS A 124 -2.72 -16.78 15.30
CA LYS A 124 -3.83 -17.49 15.95
C LYS A 124 -5.11 -17.34 15.13
N GLN A 125 -5.47 -16.11 14.75
CA GLN A 125 -6.69 -15.84 13.98
C GLN A 125 -6.69 -16.56 12.62
N ALA A 126 -5.59 -16.46 11.87
CA ALA A 126 -5.47 -17.13 10.57
C ALA A 126 -5.47 -18.66 10.72
N SER A 127 -4.73 -19.20 11.68
CA SER A 127 -4.66 -20.65 11.92
C SER A 127 -6.03 -21.23 12.28
N ILE A 128 -6.78 -20.57 13.16
CA ILE A 128 -8.13 -21.00 13.56
C ILE A 128 -9.10 -20.90 12.39
N LYS A 129 -9.13 -19.76 11.68
CA LYS A 129 -10.07 -19.51 10.58
C LYS A 129 -9.92 -20.50 9.44
N TYR A 130 -8.68 -20.82 9.08
CA TYR A 130 -8.37 -21.69 7.94
C TYR A 130 -8.03 -23.13 8.35
N ARG A 131 -8.03 -23.43 9.65
CA ARG A 131 -7.64 -24.73 10.24
C ARG A 131 -6.27 -25.22 9.74
N ARG A 132 -5.33 -24.29 9.60
CA ARG A 132 -4.06 -24.49 8.89
C ARG A 132 -2.94 -23.61 9.47
N LEU A 133 -1.94 -24.25 10.08
CA LEU A 133 -0.81 -23.55 10.72
C LEU A 133 0.10 -22.86 9.71
N ASP A 134 0.27 -23.44 8.52
CA ASP A 134 1.03 -22.85 7.42
C ASP A 134 0.44 -21.52 6.96
N VAL A 135 -0.89 -21.41 6.90
CA VAL A 135 -1.59 -20.14 6.63
C VAL A 135 -1.37 -19.14 7.77
N GLY A 136 -1.31 -19.60 9.02
CA GLY A 136 -0.91 -18.79 10.17
C GLY A 136 0.47 -18.17 10.00
N LEU A 137 1.48 -18.98 9.66
CA LEU A 137 2.85 -18.50 9.45
C LEU A 137 2.93 -17.50 8.28
N LEU A 138 2.20 -17.77 7.19
CA LEU A 138 2.09 -16.83 6.07
C LEU A 138 1.41 -15.52 6.46
N ALA A 139 0.46 -15.53 7.39
CA ALA A 139 -0.20 -14.33 7.88
C ALA A 139 0.78 -13.38 8.59
N ILE A 140 1.71 -13.92 9.40
CA ILE A 140 2.77 -13.12 10.03
C ILE A 140 3.60 -12.41 8.96
N GLY A 141 4.09 -13.16 7.96
CA GLY A 141 4.93 -12.60 6.90
C GLY A 141 4.19 -11.57 6.04
N THR A 142 2.96 -11.86 5.64
CA THR A 142 2.16 -10.97 4.78
C THR A 142 1.71 -9.70 5.50
N LEU A 143 1.36 -9.77 6.80
CA LEU A 143 1.02 -8.60 7.61
C LEU A 143 2.22 -7.66 7.76
N ASN A 144 3.40 -8.22 8.04
CA ASN A 144 4.63 -7.44 8.08
C ASN A 144 4.93 -6.78 6.74
N ILE A 145 4.83 -7.53 5.64
CA ILE A 145 5.01 -6.95 4.30
C ILE A 145 4.01 -5.81 4.05
N GLN A 146 2.73 -5.97 4.40
CA GLN A 146 1.71 -4.93 4.21
C GLN A 146 2.07 -3.61 4.88
N VAL A 147 2.45 -3.65 6.16
CA VAL A 147 2.74 -2.44 6.93
C VAL A 147 4.09 -1.85 6.55
N PHE A 148 5.16 -2.65 6.62
CA PHE A 148 6.52 -2.17 6.42
C PHE A 148 6.79 -1.79 4.97
N ALA A 149 6.36 -2.59 3.99
CA ALA A 149 6.61 -2.27 2.58
C ALA A 149 5.87 -0.98 2.18
N TYR A 150 4.62 -0.82 2.62
CA TYR A 150 3.85 0.39 2.33
C TYR A 150 4.51 1.60 2.99
N GLY A 151 4.85 1.50 4.28
CA GLY A 151 5.47 2.59 5.04
C GLY A 151 6.80 3.01 4.43
N MET A 152 7.66 2.05 4.06
CA MET A 152 8.90 2.33 3.35
C MET A 152 8.67 2.99 1.99
N GLY A 153 7.67 2.53 1.22
CA GLY A 153 7.33 3.14 -0.07
C GLY A 153 6.84 4.57 0.07
N PHE A 154 6.03 4.84 1.09
CA PHE A 154 5.55 6.19 1.41
C PHE A 154 6.72 7.12 1.79
N LEU A 155 7.57 6.71 2.74
CA LEU A 155 8.75 7.49 3.15
C LEU A 155 9.71 7.72 1.98
N TYR A 156 9.95 6.69 1.17
CA TYR A 156 10.79 6.78 -0.01
C TYR A 156 10.26 7.80 -1.03
N ALA A 157 8.94 7.85 -1.20
CA ALA A 157 8.32 8.85 -2.06
C ALA A 157 8.41 10.26 -1.47
N VAL A 158 8.16 10.44 -0.17
CA VAL A 158 8.36 11.73 0.51
C VAL A 158 9.80 12.22 0.34
N MET A 159 10.81 11.36 0.54
CA MET A 159 12.22 11.71 0.36
C MET A 159 12.54 12.14 -1.08
N GLN A 160 12.06 11.38 -2.07
CA GLN A 160 12.20 11.78 -3.49
C GLN A 160 11.61 13.16 -3.78
N ARG A 161 10.47 13.47 -3.16
CA ARG A 161 9.80 14.77 -3.27
C ARG A 161 10.59 15.90 -2.60
N MET A 162 11.17 15.64 -1.43
CA MET A 162 12.02 16.62 -0.74
C MET A 162 13.26 17.01 -1.55
N ILE A 163 13.80 16.06 -2.34
CA ILE A 163 14.95 16.30 -3.24
C ILE A 163 14.50 16.94 -4.58
N GLY A 164 13.24 17.36 -4.70
CA GLY A 164 12.72 18.14 -5.84
C GLY A 164 12.21 17.32 -7.03
N ARG A 165 12.06 15.99 -6.91
CA ARG A 165 11.51 15.19 -8.01
C ARG A 165 10.03 15.51 -8.26
N LYS A 166 9.63 15.73 -9.52
CA LYS A 166 8.24 15.99 -9.91
C LYS A 166 7.29 14.81 -9.65
N GLU A 167 7.78 13.58 -9.72
CA GLU A 167 7.04 12.37 -9.37
C GLU A 167 7.97 11.42 -8.63
N ALA A 168 7.44 10.72 -7.64
CA ALA A 168 8.18 9.66 -6.97
C ALA A 168 8.03 8.35 -7.75
N HIS A 169 9.14 7.67 -8.00
CA HIS A 169 9.14 6.39 -8.70
C HIS A 169 9.51 5.27 -7.74
N GLY A 170 8.69 4.21 -7.68
CA GLY A 170 8.98 2.98 -6.96
C GLY A 170 9.62 1.92 -7.85
N PHE A 171 9.24 0.65 -7.66
CA PHE A 171 9.66 -0.45 -8.52
C PHE A 171 8.93 -0.43 -9.87
N VAL A 172 9.65 -0.10 -10.95
CA VAL A 172 9.07 0.07 -12.30
C VAL A 172 9.44 -1.06 -13.28
N LYS A 173 10.58 -1.75 -13.08
CA LYS A 173 11.08 -2.80 -14.00
C LYS A 173 10.53 -4.21 -13.70
N HIS A 174 10.20 -4.96 -14.76
CA HIS A 174 9.85 -6.40 -14.77
C HIS A 174 8.65 -6.84 -13.90
N TYR A 175 7.69 -5.96 -13.65
CA TYR A 175 6.53 -6.28 -12.82
C TYR A 175 5.53 -7.22 -13.51
N TYR A 176 5.38 -7.03 -14.83
CA TYR A 176 4.91 -8.03 -15.78
C TYR A 176 6.09 -8.31 -16.71
N SER A 177 6.31 -9.57 -17.10
CA SER A 177 7.33 -9.90 -18.09
C SER A 177 7.10 -9.02 -19.32
N LYS A 178 8.18 -8.42 -19.81
CA LYS A 178 8.19 -7.53 -20.96
C LYS A 178 8.09 -8.40 -22.22
N ASN A 179 6.90 -8.93 -22.49
CA ASN A 179 6.56 -9.48 -23.81
C ASN A 179 5.32 -8.75 -24.33
N ASN A 180 5.56 -7.91 -25.32
CA ASN A 180 4.62 -7.34 -26.30
C ASN A 180 3.36 -6.64 -25.77
N THR A 181 3.46 -5.32 -25.63
CA THR A 181 2.47 -4.42 -26.22
C THR A 181 3.20 -3.16 -26.67
N ILE A 182 3.63 -3.16 -27.94
CA ILE A 182 3.73 -1.92 -28.71
C ILE A 182 2.28 -1.47 -28.87
N SER A 183 1.83 -0.45 -28.14
CA SER A 183 0.55 0.19 -28.43
C SER A 183 0.78 1.19 -29.57
N ARG A 184 0.08 0.94 -30.68
CA ARG A 184 -0.28 1.94 -31.67
C ARG A 184 -1.05 3.09 -31.02
#